data_AF-A0A4Q3XI82-F1
#
_entry.id   AF-A0A4Q3XI82-F1
#
_cell.length_a   1.000
_cell.length_b   1.000
_cell.length_c   1.000
_cell.angle_alpha   90.00
_cell.angle_beta   90.00
_cell.angle_gamma   90.00
#
_symmetry.space_group_name_H-M   'P 1'
#
loop_
_entity.id
_entity.type
_entity.pdbx_description
1 polymer ?
#
loop_
_entity_poly.entity_id
_entity_poly.type
_entity_poly.pdbx_seq_one_letter_code
_entity_poly.pdbx_strand_id
1 'polypeptide(L)'
;MIWLTGGKSWGFRFVLDGGLPDPLPEYERAFERVDQDESTACDRVAGVVALRFSDPQERRDASGRVIPHDFVVPDELGLAIETVDDGMEIVWPLVSDWFDRVWDAAKPADT
;
A
#
# COMPACT_ATOMS: atom_id res chain seq x y z
N MET A 1 4.90 -5.23 7.85
CA MET A 1 3.98 -4.76 6.80
C MET A 1 4.81 -4.35 5.60
N ILE A 2 4.42 -4.78 4.40
CA ILE A 2 4.99 -4.29 3.14
C ILE A 2 4.05 -3.21 2.62
N TRP A 3 4.59 -2.14 2.06
CA TRP A 3 3.80 -1.07 1.44
C TRP A 3 4.45 -0.63 0.14
N LEU A 4 3.74 -0.86 -0.96
CA LEU A 4 4.09 -0.38 -2.29
C LEU A 4 3.15 0.79 -2.63
N THR A 5 3.74 1.94 -2.96
CA THR A 5 2.96 3.09 -3.43
C THR A 5 3.83 4.00 -4.30
N GLY A 6 3.22 5.03 -4.86
CA GLY A 6 3.92 6.08 -5.59
C GLY A 6 3.79 7.44 -4.94
N GLY A 7 4.55 8.40 -5.44
CA GLY A 7 4.33 9.81 -5.16
C GLY A 7 4.17 10.60 -6.44
N LYS A 8 4.09 11.91 -6.31
CA LYS A 8 3.88 12.81 -7.43
C LYS A 8 4.94 12.65 -8.51
N SER A 9 6.21 12.53 -8.11
CA SER A 9 7.36 12.60 -9.02
C SER A 9 8.29 11.37 -9.01
N TRP A 10 8.08 10.41 -8.11
CA TRP A 10 9.07 9.34 -7.85
C TRP A 10 8.63 7.91 -8.20
N GLY A 11 7.47 7.73 -8.85
CA GLY A 11 7.00 6.42 -9.34
C GLY A 11 6.70 5.42 -8.22
N PHE A 12 6.42 4.15 -8.55
CA PHE A 12 6.11 3.12 -7.55
C PHE A 12 7.37 2.56 -6.87
N ARG A 13 7.32 2.41 -5.55
CA ARG A 13 8.44 1.92 -4.72
C ARG A 13 7.92 1.26 -3.45
N PHE A 14 8.66 0.28 -2.94
CA PHE A 14 8.44 -0.24 -1.60
C PHE A 14 8.91 0.80 -0.58
N VAL A 15 7.95 1.39 0.13
CA VAL A 15 8.18 2.35 1.21
C VAL A 15 8.42 1.62 2.53
N LEU A 16 7.68 0.52 2.74
CA LEU A 16 7.92 -0.43 3.82
C LEU A 16 8.20 -1.79 3.19
N ASP A 17 9.25 -2.45 3.66
CA ASP A 17 9.74 -3.73 3.14
C ASP A 17 9.39 -4.92 4.04
N GLY A 18 8.70 -4.69 5.15
CA GLY A 18 8.39 -5.73 6.12
C GLY A 18 9.61 -6.29 6.86
N GLY A 19 10.76 -5.61 6.83
CA GLY A 19 12.04 -6.08 7.37
C GLY A 19 12.77 -7.06 6.45
N LEU A 20 12.35 -7.18 5.20
CA LEU A 20 12.92 -8.12 4.22
C LEU A 20 14.00 -7.44 3.37
N PRO A 21 15.07 -8.16 2.99
CA PRO A 21 16.05 -7.65 2.03
C PRO A 21 15.45 -7.40 0.63
N ASP A 22 14.44 -8.18 0.25
CA ASP A 22 13.68 -8.04 -0.98
C ASP A 22 12.20 -8.35 -0.69
N PRO A 23 11.31 -7.35 -0.69
CA PRO A 23 9.88 -7.56 -0.42
C PRO A 23 9.07 -8.00 -1.64
N LEU A 24 9.67 -8.03 -2.85
CA LEU A 24 8.94 -8.31 -4.08
C LEU A 24 8.29 -9.71 -4.10
N PRO A 25 8.98 -10.81 -3.73
CA PRO A 25 8.38 -12.14 -3.80
C PRO A 25 7.15 -12.30 -2.89
N GLU A 26 7.19 -11.71 -1.70
CA GLU A 26 6.12 -11.73 -0.71
C GLU A 26 4.94 -10.86 -1.16
N TYR A 27 5.23 -9.71 -1.77
CA TYR A 27 4.22 -8.86 -2.41
C TYR A 27 3.51 -9.60 -3.56
N GLU A 28 4.26 -10.18 -4.49
CA GLU A 28 3.70 -10.90 -5.65
C GLU A 28 2.84 -12.08 -5.22
N ARG A 29 3.27 -12.81 -4.19
CA ARG A 29 2.50 -13.92 -3.61
C ARG A 29 1.19 -13.44 -2.98
N ALA A 30 1.21 -12.31 -2.27
CA ALA A 30 0.01 -11.77 -1.64
C ALA A 30 -1.00 -11.27 -2.69
N PHE A 31 -0.52 -10.63 -3.76
CA PHE A 31 -1.34 -10.05 -4.83
C PHE A 31 -1.60 -10.99 -6.01
N GLU A 32 -1.18 -12.26 -5.97
CA GLU A 32 -1.30 -13.22 -7.08
C GLU A 32 -2.74 -13.35 -7.62
N ARG A 33 -3.73 -13.19 -6.74
CA ARG A 33 -5.17 -13.35 -7.05
C ARG A 33 -5.88 -12.02 -7.35
N VAL A 34 -5.18 -10.90 -7.21
CA VAL A 34 -5.71 -9.56 -7.41
C VAL A 34 -5.35 -9.12 -8.82
N ASP A 35 -6.34 -8.65 -9.59
CA ASP A 35 -6.08 -8.13 -10.93
C ASP A 35 -5.25 -6.83 -10.83
N GLN A 36 -4.33 -6.62 -11.76
CA GLN A 36 -3.57 -5.38 -11.84
C GLN A 36 -4.46 -4.19 -12.20
N ASP A 37 -5.56 -4.43 -12.91
CA ASP A 37 -6.52 -3.39 -13.30
C ASP A 37 -7.55 -3.07 -12.19
N GLU A 38 -7.61 -3.87 -11.12
CA GLU A 38 -8.46 -3.59 -9.95
C GLU A 38 -7.91 -2.44 -9.11
N SER A 39 -8.73 -1.40 -8.91
CA SER A 39 -8.37 -0.19 -8.14
C SER A 39 -8.52 -0.36 -6.63
N THR A 40 -9.19 -1.42 -6.19
CA THR A 40 -9.37 -1.81 -4.79
C THR A 40 -9.27 -3.32 -4.67
N ALA A 41 -8.70 -3.79 -3.56
CA ALA A 41 -8.62 -5.22 -3.26
C ALA A 41 -8.55 -5.45 -1.76
N CYS A 42 -9.15 -6.53 -1.30
CA CYS A 42 -8.99 -7.05 0.06
C CYS A 42 -9.07 -8.58 -0.03
N ASP A 43 -7.91 -9.23 -0.19
CA ASP A 43 -7.83 -10.68 -0.28
C ASP A 43 -6.93 -11.24 0.82
N ARG A 44 -7.36 -12.36 1.41
CA ARG A 44 -6.61 -13.04 2.47
C ARG A 44 -5.88 -14.24 1.90
N VAL A 45 -4.56 -14.23 2.00
CA VAL A 45 -3.71 -15.27 1.44
C VAL A 45 -2.62 -15.63 2.43
N ALA A 46 -2.50 -16.92 2.78
CA ALA A 46 -1.38 -17.49 3.55
C ALA A 46 -0.98 -16.72 4.84
N GLY A 47 -1.96 -16.19 5.58
CA GLY A 47 -1.72 -15.49 6.85
C GLY A 47 -1.36 -14.00 6.70
N VAL A 48 -1.64 -13.41 5.55
CA VAL A 48 -1.60 -11.97 5.31
C VAL A 48 -2.86 -11.51 4.59
N VAL A 49 -3.10 -10.20 4.62
CA VAL A 49 -4.12 -9.54 3.81
C VAL A 49 -3.43 -8.68 2.75
N ALA A 50 -3.72 -8.95 1.48
CA ALA A 50 -3.41 -8.09 0.36
C ALA A 50 -4.50 -7.02 0.26
N LEU A 51 -4.13 -5.78 0.57
CA LEU A 51 -5.04 -4.66 0.66
C LEU A 51 -4.62 -3.60 -0.36
N ARG A 52 -5.55 -3.22 -1.24
CA ARG A 52 -5.38 -2.11 -2.18
C ARG A 52 -6.52 -1.11 -2.02
N PHE A 53 -6.16 0.16 -1.95
CA PHE A 53 -7.11 1.27 -2.07
C PHE A 53 -6.46 2.49 -2.71
N SER A 54 -7.29 3.35 -3.30
CA SER A 54 -6.85 4.66 -3.82
C SER A 54 -6.59 5.63 -2.67
N ASP A 55 -5.63 6.54 -2.84
CA ASP A 55 -5.27 7.56 -1.84
C ASP A 55 -6.53 8.25 -1.29
N PRO A 56 -6.82 8.14 0.02
CA PRO A 56 -8.05 8.67 0.61
C PRO A 56 -8.19 10.20 0.51
N GLN A 57 -7.09 10.91 0.26
CA GLN A 57 -7.08 12.36 0.03
C GLN A 57 -7.07 12.72 -1.47
N GLU A 58 -7.30 11.74 -2.35
CA GLU A 58 -7.30 11.85 -3.81
C GLU A 58 -6.02 12.48 -4.39
N ARG A 59 -4.88 12.28 -3.73
CA ARG A 59 -3.58 12.75 -4.26
C ARG A 59 -3.23 12.04 -5.55
N ARG A 60 -2.58 12.78 -6.44
CA ARG A 60 -2.32 12.36 -7.82
C ARG A 60 -0.84 12.36 -8.16
N ASP A 61 -0.45 11.42 -9.01
CA ASP A 61 0.86 11.41 -9.63
C ASP A 61 1.01 12.55 -10.68
N ALA A 62 2.20 12.72 -11.25
CA ALA A 62 2.46 13.71 -12.30
C ALA A 62 1.60 13.53 -13.57
N SER A 63 1.06 12.33 -13.79
CA SER A 63 0.15 12.02 -14.89
C SER A 63 -1.32 12.30 -14.55
N GLY A 64 -1.62 12.76 -13.33
CA GLY A 64 -2.96 13.06 -12.86
C GLY A 64 -3.76 11.84 -12.40
N ARG A 65 -3.14 10.66 -12.26
CA ARG A 65 -3.82 9.46 -11.74
C ARG A 65 -3.84 9.49 -10.23
N VAL A 66 -4.94 9.08 -9.61
CA VAL A 66 -5.00 8.92 -8.15
C VAL A 66 -4.01 7.83 -7.76
N ILE A 67 -3.19 8.11 -6.76
CA ILE A 67 -2.13 7.20 -6.31
C ILE A 67 -2.79 6.00 -5.61
N PRO A 68 -2.51 4.75 -6.01
CA PRO A 68 -2.94 3.59 -5.23
C PRO A 68 -1.93 3.27 -4.13
N HIS A 69 -2.43 2.63 -3.09
CA HIS A 69 -1.64 2.09 -1.99
C HIS A 69 -1.89 0.59 -1.88
N ASP A 70 -0.81 -0.17 -2.00
CA ASP A 70 -0.84 -1.62 -1.88
C ASP A 70 -0.11 -2.03 -0.60
N PHE A 71 -0.82 -2.70 0.29
CA PHE A 71 -0.28 -3.19 1.55
C PHE A 71 -0.34 -4.71 1.61
N VAL A 72 0.74 -5.30 2.10
CA VAL A 72 0.72 -6.67 2.64
C VAL A 72 0.68 -6.56 4.16
N VAL A 73 -0.50 -6.76 4.72
CA VAL A 73 -0.79 -6.61 6.14
C VAL A 73 -0.61 -7.97 6.82
N PRO A 74 0.29 -8.10 7.82
CA PRO A 74 0.43 -9.35 8.57
C PRO A 74 -0.84 -9.66 9.36
N ASP A 75 -1.19 -10.94 9.50
CA ASP A 75 -2.44 -11.38 10.16
C ASP A 75 -2.67 -10.74 11.55
N GLU A 76 -1.63 -10.51 12.35
CA GLU A 76 -1.76 -9.86 13.67
C GLU A 76 -2.49 -8.51 13.61
N LEU A 77 -2.25 -7.73 12.54
CA LEU A 77 -2.96 -6.48 12.25
C LEU A 77 -4.17 -6.71 11.33
N GLY A 78 -4.11 -7.72 10.47
CA GLY A 78 -5.12 -8.03 9.46
C GLY A 78 -6.33 -8.82 9.97
N LEU A 79 -6.36 -9.30 11.22
CA LEU A 79 -7.48 -10.06 11.78
C LEU A 79 -8.81 -9.30 11.74
N ALA A 80 -8.78 -7.96 11.85
CA ALA A 80 -9.95 -7.10 11.82
C ALA A 80 -10.28 -6.55 10.41
N ILE A 81 -9.50 -6.92 9.38
CA ILE A 81 -9.69 -6.45 8.01
C ILE A 81 -10.48 -7.52 7.25
N GLU A 82 -11.78 -7.27 7.05
CA GLU A 82 -12.65 -8.11 6.21
C GLU A 82 -13.02 -7.42 4.89
N THR A 83 -12.92 -6.10 4.85
CA THR A 83 -13.22 -5.26 3.70
C THR A 83 -12.12 -4.25 3.42
N VAL A 84 -12.19 -3.62 2.24
CA VAL A 84 -11.32 -2.50 1.88
C VAL A 84 -11.49 -1.34 2.85
N ASP A 85 -12.73 -1.06 3.28
CA ASP A 85 -13.02 0.02 4.22
C ASP A 85 -12.41 -0.25 5.60
N ASP A 86 -12.51 -1.48 6.13
CA ASP A 86 -11.84 -1.85 7.38
C ASP A 86 -10.32 -1.66 7.27
N GLY A 87 -9.75 -2.12 6.15
CA GLY A 87 -8.33 -1.99 5.88
C GLY A 87 -7.90 -0.53 5.80
N MET A 88 -8.69 0.32 5.15
CA MET A 88 -8.44 1.75 5.07
C MET A 88 -8.54 2.40 6.46
N GLU A 89 -9.59 2.12 7.25
CA GLU A 89 -9.76 2.67 8.60
C GLU A 89 -8.64 2.27 9.57
N ILE A 90 -8.09 1.05 9.42
CA ILE A 90 -7.05 0.51 10.29
C ILE A 90 -5.64 0.90 9.84
N VAL A 91 -5.33 0.76 8.55
CA VAL A 91 -3.96 0.90 8.01
C VAL A 91 -3.64 2.35 7.67
N TRP A 92 -4.59 3.10 7.11
CA TRP A 92 -4.32 4.46 6.65
C TRP A 92 -3.80 5.40 7.75
N PRO A 93 -4.39 5.44 8.96
CA PRO A 93 -3.91 6.32 10.04
C PRO A 93 -2.46 6.03 10.48
N LEU A 94 -1.93 4.83 10.18
CA LEU A 94 -0.56 4.45 10.54
C LEU A 94 0.48 5.08 9.62
N VAL A 95 0.09 5.47 8.40
CA VAL A 95 1.01 5.92 7.35
C VAL A 95 0.70 7.32 6.79
N SER A 96 -0.52 7.83 7.02
CA SER A 96 -1.01 9.08 6.42
C SER A 96 -0.08 10.26 6.70
N ASP A 97 0.31 10.46 7.96
CA ASP A 97 1.16 11.58 8.36
C ASP A 97 2.54 11.55 7.70
N TRP A 98 3.09 10.34 7.52
CA TRP A 98 4.35 10.17 6.81
C TRP A 98 4.17 10.48 5.33
N PHE A 99 3.12 9.96 4.70
CA PHE A 99 2.85 10.15 3.29
C PHE A 99 2.57 11.62 2.95
N ASP A 100 1.85 12.34 3.81
CA ASP A 100 1.59 13.78 3.73
C ASP A 100 2.89 14.59 3.56
N ARG A 101 3.97 14.14 4.19
CA ARG A 101 5.29 14.82 4.12
C ARG A 101 6.06 14.48 2.85
N VAL A 102 5.82 13.33 2.23
CA VAL A 102 6.71 12.80 1.17
C VAL A 102 6.07 12.69 -0.22
N TRP A 103 4.75 12.77 -0.33
CA TRP A 103 4.08 12.51 -1.62
C TRP A 103 4.53 13.48 -2.72
N ASP A 104 4.75 14.76 -2.40
CA ASP A 104 5.25 15.81 -3.33
C ASP A 104 6.77 16.04 -3.21
N ALA A 105 7.49 15.22 -2.44
CA ALA A 105 8.94 15.30 -2.41
C ALA A 105 9.53 14.74 -3.73
N ALA A 106 10.76 15.13 -4.07
CA ALA A 106 11.45 14.58 -5.25
C ALA A 106 11.81 13.08 -5.08
N LYS A 107 11.95 12.64 -3.84
CA LYS A 107 12.08 11.24 -3.43
C LYS A 107 11.49 11.09 -2.02
N PRO A 108 10.93 9.93 -1.66
CA PRO A 108 10.55 9.68 -0.29
C PRO A 108 11.82 9.70 0.58
N ALA A 109 11.70 10.23 1.81
CA ALA A 109 12.80 10.16 2.76
C ALA A 109 13.07 8.69 3.11
N ASP A 110 14.34 8.32 3.27
CA ASP A 110 14.70 6.99 3.75
C ASP A 110 14.08 6.81 5.14
N THR A 111 13.30 5.74 5.32
CA THR A 111 12.59 5.37 6.55
C THR A 111 13.49 4.74 7.59
#